data_AF-A0A520K5J3-F1
#
_entry.id   AF-A0A520K5J3-F1
#
_cell.length_a   1.000
_cell.length_b   1.000
_cell.length_c   1.000
_cell.angle_alpha   90.00
_cell.angle_beta   90.00
_cell.angle_gamma   90.00
#
_symmetry.space_group_name_H-M   'P 1'
#
loop_
_entity.id
_entity.type
_entity.pdbx_description
1 polymer ?
#
loop_
_entity_poly.entity_id
_entity_poly.type
_entity_poly.pdbx_seq_one_letter_code
_entity_poly.pdbx_strand_id
1 'polypeptide(L)'
;MKKRHVSMLMGLLCLTGIVYAQVSPNFDLSWNVIGGGGGPMSSANYRVDSTVGQIIGVSESSNYKLSAGYWYGVKVQPQGLCGDVNCDHSVDIGDVTLVLNHWANPAKYPLNCDEWAEWAGDVTCDEAIDIGDVTLLLNHWANPGKYPLNCCPS
;
A
#
# COMPACT_ATOMS: atom_id res chain seq x y z
N MET A 1 -4.55 77.53 -14.80
CA MET A 1 -5.73 76.68 -15.06
C MET A 1 -5.40 75.27 -15.58
N LYS A 2 -4.30 75.04 -16.32
CA LYS A 2 -3.92 73.70 -16.86
C LYS A 2 -3.72 72.57 -15.83
N LYS A 3 -3.17 72.81 -14.63
CA LYS A 3 -2.87 71.75 -13.64
C LYS A 3 -4.12 71.11 -12.99
N ARG A 4 -5.22 71.85 -12.84
CA ARG A 4 -6.47 71.34 -12.24
C ARG A 4 -7.19 70.34 -13.15
N HIS A 5 -7.10 70.55 -14.47
CA HIS A 5 -7.70 69.63 -15.44
C HIS A 5 -6.92 68.32 -15.54
N VAL A 6 -5.59 68.35 -15.40
CA VAL A 6 -4.75 67.13 -15.44
C VAL A 6 -5.01 66.22 -14.24
N SER A 7 -5.11 66.76 -13.01
CA SER A 7 -5.48 65.95 -11.83
C SER A 7 -6.89 65.37 -11.92
N MET A 8 -7.83 66.10 -12.51
CA MET A 8 -9.20 65.61 -12.67
C MET A 8 -9.28 64.49 -13.72
N LEU A 9 -8.51 64.60 -14.81
CA LEU A 9 -8.41 63.56 -15.84
C LEU A 9 -7.74 62.29 -15.31
N MET A 10 -6.68 62.44 -14.51
CA MET A 10 -5.96 61.32 -13.90
C MET A 10 -6.83 60.58 -12.87
N GLY A 11 -7.59 61.31 -12.04
CA GLY A 11 -8.53 60.72 -11.09
C GLY A 11 -9.67 59.95 -11.78
N LEU A 12 -10.16 60.49 -12.90
CA LEU A 12 -11.19 59.82 -13.71
C LEU A 12 -10.66 58.54 -14.38
N LEU A 13 -9.38 58.53 -14.79
CA LEU A 13 -8.73 57.35 -15.38
C LEU A 13 -8.50 56.22 -14.36
N CYS A 14 -8.30 56.54 -13.07
CA CYS A 14 -8.15 55.55 -12.01
C CYS A 14 -9.48 54.91 -11.58
N LEU A 15 -10.62 55.59 -11.82
CA LEU A 15 -11.96 55.09 -11.47
C LEU A 15 -12.49 54.04 -12.46
N THR A 16 -11.85 53.86 -13.62
CA THR A 16 -12.26 52.87 -14.64
C THR A 16 -11.51 51.54 -14.55
N GLY A 17 -10.59 51.39 -13.59
CA GLY A 17 -9.72 50.21 -13.44
C GLY A 17 -10.35 49.01 -12.72
N ILE A 18 -11.66 48.77 -12.82
CA ILE A 18 -12.25 47.53 -12.28
C ILE A 18 -11.92 46.40 -13.25
N VAL A 19 -10.88 45.63 -12.93
CA VAL A 19 -10.54 44.42 -13.70
C VAL A 19 -11.55 43.33 -13.30
N TYR A 20 -12.58 43.12 -14.12
CA TYR A 20 -13.45 41.96 -13.97
C TYR A 20 -12.65 40.71 -14.36
N ALA A 21 -12.63 39.69 -13.50
CA ALA A 21 -12.14 38.38 -13.91
C ALA A 21 -13.01 37.91 -15.09
N GLN A 22 -12.37 37.62 -16.22
CA GLN A 22 -13.06 37.17 -17.43
C GLN A 22 -13.88 35.90 -17.14
N VAL A 23 -15.20 36.02 -17.22
CA VAL A 23 -16.15 34.91 -17.32
C VAL A 23 -16.99 35.19 -18.55
N SER A 24 -16.67 34.49 -19.64
CA SER A 24 -17.42 34.62 -20.90
C SER A 24 -18.64 33.69 -20.84
N PRO A 25 -19.83 34.11 -21.31
CA PRO A 25 -20.96 33.21 -21.50
C PRO A 25 -20.65 32.01 -22.41
N ASN A 26 -19.62 32.16 -23.26
CA ASN A 26 -19.20 31.15 -24.25
C ASN A 26 -18.00 30.30 -23.77
N PHE A 27 -17.40 30.60 -22.61
CA PHE A 27 -16.30 29.81 -22.06
C PHE A 27 -16.63 29.37 -20.64
N ASP A 28 -16.89 28.08 -20.49
CA ASP A 28 -17.16 27.43 -19.21
C ASP A 28 -15.84 27.01 -18.55
N LEU A 29 -15.58 27.54 -17.36
CA LEU A 29 -14.46 27.15 -16.49
C LEU A 29 -14.97 26.21 -15.38
N SER A 30 -15.73 25.18 -15.78
CA SER A 30 -16.16 24.15 -14.86
C SER A 30 -15.00 23.29 -14.41
N TRP A 31 -14.82 23.20 -13.09
CA TRP A 31 -13.90 22.26 -12.50
C TRP A 31 -14.46 20.86 -12.61
N ASN A 32 -13.67 19.96 -13.19
CA ASN A 32 -13.99 18.55 -13.28
C ASN A 32 -13.10 17.78 -12.31
N VAL A 33 -13.70 16.85 -11.56
CA VAL A 33 -12.98 15.95 -10.66
C VAL A 33 -12.94 14.57 -11.32
N ILE A 34 -11.74 14.03 -11.50
CA ILE A 34 -11.55 12.60 -11.78
C ILE A 34 -11.53 11.90 -10.42
N GLY A 35 -12.69 11.42 -9.97
CA GLY A 35 -12.85 10.76 -8.67
C GLY A 35 -12.45 9.28 -8.66
N GLY A 36 -11.93 8.77 -9.77
CA GLY A 36 -11.61 7.35 -9.96
C GLY A 36 -11.31 7.02 -11.41
N GLY A 37 -10.61 5.91 -11.64
CA GLY A 37 -10.28 5.38 -12.97
C GLY A 37 -9.25 4.26 -12.88
N GLY A 38 -8.94 3.63 -14.01
CA GLY A 38 -8.05 2.46 -14.06
C GLY A 38 -8.80 1.13 -13.93
N GLY A 39 -8.04 0.04 -13.82
CA GLY A 39 -8.53 -1.32 -13.74
C GLY A 39 -7.48 -2.32 -14.25
N PRO A 40 -7.82 -3.61 -14.25
CA PRO A 40 -6.98 -4.65 -14.81
C PRO A 40 -6.91 -4.52 -16.34
N MET A 41 -5.69 -4.48 -16.88
CA MET A 41 -5.39 -4.58 -18.30
C MET A 41 -4.46 -5.78 -18.52
N SER A 42 -4.68 -6.57 -19.56
CA SER A 42 -3.83 -7.74 -19.82
C SER A 42 -3.54 -7.95 -21.29
N SER A 43 -2.44 -8.66 -21.54
CA SER A 43 -2.01 -9.21 -22.82
C SER A 43 -1.64 -10.68 -22.61
N ALA A 44 -1.18 -11.37 -23.66
CA ALA A 44 -0.81 -12.78 -23.58
C ALA A 44 0.22 -13.11 -22.48
N ASN A 45 1.13 -12.18 -22.15
CA ASN A 45 2.23 -12.43 -21.20
C ASN A 45 2.27 -11.45 -20.02
N TYR A 46 1.45 -10.40 -20.05
CA TYR A 46 1.54 -9.32 -19.06
C TYR A 46 0.17 -8.93 -18.57
N ARG A 47 0.08 -8.64 -17.27
CA ARG A 47 -1.07 -8.03 -16.63
C ARG A 47 -0.59 -6.78 -15.90
N VAL A 48 -1.35 -5.70 -16.05
CA VAL A 48 -1.14 -4.42 -15.38
C VAL A 48 -2.45 -4.04 -14.72
N ASP A 49 -2.45 -4.00 -13.40
CA ASP A 49 -3.53 -3.41 -12.61
C ASP A 49 -3.15 -1.93 -12.35
N SER A 50 -4.07 -1.00 -12.53
CA SER A 50 -3.80 0.45 -12.42
C SER A 50 -4.98 1.21 -11.83
N THR A 51 -4.74 2.36 -11.20
CA THR A 51 -5.80 3.23 -10.67
C THR A 51 -5.47 4.71 -10.85
N VAL A 52 -6.48 5.55 -11.05
CA VAL A 52 -6.37 7.01 -11.11
C VAL A 52 -7.33 7.65 -10.11
N GLY A 53 -6.91 8.69 -9.41
CA GLY A 53 -7.80 9.52 -8.57
C GLY A 53 -8.29 8.84 -7.28
N GLN A 54 -7.64 7.77 -6.84
CA GLN A 54 -8.04 7.03 -5.65
C GLN A 54 -7.47 7.64 -4.37
N ILE A 55 -8.32 7.76 -3.34
CA ILE A 55 -7.87 7.95 -1.96
C ILE A 55 -7.46 6.58 -1.43
N ILE A 56 -6.17 6.40 -1.16
CA ILE A 56 -5.59 5.18 -0.59
C ILE A 56 -5.33 5.44 0.88
N GLY A 57 -5.70 4.50 1.74
CA GLY A 57 -5.26 4.50 3.13
C GLY A 57 -6.28 3.93 4.09
N VAL A 58 -5.88 3.95 5.36
CA VAL A 58 -6.69 3.56 6.51
C VAL A 58 -7.08 4.83 7.24
N SER A 59 -8.38 4.99 7.51
CA SER A 59 -8.91 5.96 8.46
C SER A 59 -9.42 5.19 9.66
N GLU A 60 -8.85 5.45 10.83
CA GLU A 60 -9.19 4.72 12.05
C GLU A 60 -9.63 5.65 13.18
N SER A 61 -10.50 5.11 14.01
CA SER A 61 -10.97 5.69 15.27
C SER A 61 -10.99 4.58 16.31
N SER A 62 -11.32 4.92 17.56
CA SER A 62 -11.41 3.95 18.65
C SER A 62 -12.39 2.79 18.40
N ASN A 63 -13.36 2.94 17.48
CA ASN A 63 -14.39 1.92 17.24
C ASN A 63 -14.56 1.52 15.77
N TYR A 64 -13.94 2.26 14.83
CA TYR A 64 -14.16 2.06 13.40
C TYR A 64 -12.84 2.17 12.65
N LYS A 65 -12.64 1.27 11.70
CA LYS A 65 -11.56 1.28 10.72
C LYS A 65 -12.17 1.27 9.33
N LEU A 66 -12.00 2.36 8.59
CA LEU A 66 -12.34 2.44 7.17
C LEU A 66 -11.07 2.27 6.37
N SER A 67 -11.04 1.26 5.54
CA SER A 67 -9.95 1.05 4.61
C SER A 67 -10.43 1.29 3.19
N ALA A 68 -9.79 2.22 2.51
CA ALA A 68 -10.22 2.67 1.20
C ALA A 68 -9.11 2.46 0.17
N GLY A 69 -9.52 2.00 -1.00
CA GLY A 69 -8.66 1.84 -2.15
C GLY A 69 -8.79 0.46 -2.80
N TYR A 70 -8.68 0.42 -4.11
CA TYR A 70 -8.64 -0.76 -4.97
C TYR A 70 -7.45 -1.63 -4.59
N TRP A 71 -6.32 -0.98 -4.25
CA TRP A 71 -5.11 -1.64 -3.80
C TRP A 71 -5.11 -2.05 -2.33
N TYR A 72 -6.03 -1.55 -1.50
CA TYR A 72 -6.04 -1.89 -0.08
C TYR A 72 -6.32 -3.39 0.16
N GLY A 73 -7.16 -3.99 -0.68
CA GLY A 73 -7.44 -5.44 -0.64
C GLY A 73 -6.49 -6.29 -1.48
N VAL A 74 -5.54 -5.67 -2.20
CA VAL A 74 -4.52 -6.42 -2.94
C VAL A 74 -3.48 -6.86 -1.93
N LYS A 75 -3.63 -8.10 -1.46
CA LYS A 75 -2.58 -8.84 -0.76
C LYS A 75 -1.43 -8.98 -1.76
N VAL A 76 -0.43 -8.09 -1.67
CA VAL A 76 0.82 -8.32 -2.38
C VAL A 76 1.35 -9.62 -1.79
N GLN A 77 1.48 -10.66 -2.61
CA GLN A 77 2.11 -11.88 -2.11
C GLN A 77 3.45 -11.46 -1.53
N PRO A 78 3.75 -11.87 -0.29
CA PRO A 78 5.03 -11.55 0.33
C PRO A 78 6.13 -11.77 -0.70
N GLN A 79 7.06 -10.83 -0.84
CA GLN A 79 8.27 -11.04 -1.65
C GLN A 79 9.20 -12.08 -1.02
N GLY A 80 8.63 -12.92 -0.16
CA GLY A 80 9.25 -13.83 0.75
C GLY A 80 9.29 -15.24 0.25
N LEU A 81 10.26 -15.97 0.76
CA LEU A 81 10.34 -17.41 0.59
C LEU A 81 9.53 -18.06 1.72
N CYS A 82 8.65 -18.99 1.36
CA CYS A 82 7.90 -19.77 2.35
C CYS A 82 8.89 -20.50 3.27
N GLY A 83 8.78 -20.33 4.59
CA GLY A 83 9.72 -20.87 5.58
C GLY A 83 10.91 -19.97 5.93
N ASP A 84 11.12 -18.85 5.23
CA ASP A 84 12.14 -17.85 5.57
C ASP A 84 11.53 -16.81 6.51
N VAL A 85 11.74 -17.00 7.81
CA VAL A 85 11.12 -16.17 8.87
C VAL A 85 12.07 -15.11 9.40
N ASN A 86 13.35 -15.21 9.03
CA ASN A 86 14.38 -14.25 9.42
C ASN A 86 14.69 -13.22 8.30
N CYS A 87 14.14 -13.44 7.10
CA CYS A 87 14.25 -12.60 5.92
C CYS A 87 15.68 -12.50 5.33
N ASP A 88 16.46 -13.58 5.43
CA ASP A 88 17.80 -13.67 4.85
C ASP A 88 17.82 -14.29 3.44
N HIS A 89 16.64 -14.57 2.87
CA HIS A 89 16.42 -15.20 1.57
C HIS A 89 16.88 -16.65 1.48
N SER A 90 17.07 -17.32 2.61
CA SER A 90 17.37 -18.74 2.72
C SER A 90 16.34 -19.42 3.62
N VAL A 91 16.11 -20.70 3.40
CA VAL A 91 15.32 -21.53 4.33
C VAL A 91 16.29 -22.50 4.96
N ASP A 92 16.70 -22.20 6.20
CA ASP A 92 17.71 -22.97 6.90
C ASP A 92 17.44 -23.16 8.40
N ILE A 93 18.46 -23.60 9.13
CA ILE A 93 18.34 -23.91 10.56
C ILE A 93 18.11 -22.65 11.42
N GLY A 94 18.49 -21.48 10.93
CA GLY A 94 18.20 -20.18 11.53
C GLY A 94 16.70 -19.95 11.61
N ASP A 95 15.96 -20.26 10.55
CA ASP A 95 14.51 -20.16 10.52
C ASP A 95 13.84 -21.12 11.49
N VAL A 96 14.24 -22.39 11.45
CA VAL A 96 13.73 -23.43 12.38
C VAL A 96 13.92 -22.99 13.84
N THR A 97 15.09 -22.44 14.16
CA THR A 97 15.41 -21.99 15.51
C THR A 97 14.58 -20.77 15.89
N LEU A 98 14.33 -19.86 14.96
CA LEU A 98 13.53 -18.66 15.20
C LEU A 98 12.06 -19.04 15.42
N VAL A 99 11.46 -19.90 14.60
CA VAL A 99 10.08 -20.39 14.77
C VAL A 99 9.93 -21.10 16.13
N LEU A 100 10.88 -21.96 16.51
CA LEU A 100 10.83 -22.65 17.80
C LEU A 100 10.88 -21.68 18.99
N ASN A 101 11.77 -20.69 18.93
CA ASN A 101 11.89 -19.68 19.98
C ASN A 101 10.68 -18.74 20.02
N HIS A 102 10.13 -18.40 18.86
CA HIS A 102 8.92 -17.59 18.72
C HIS A 102 7.72 -18.30 19.34
N TRP A 103 7.50 -19.57 19.01
CA TRP A 103 6.45 -20.39 19.63
C TRP A 103 6.59 -20.44 21.16
N ALA A 104 7.82 -20.58 21.68
CA ALA A 104 8.06 -20.64 23.12
C ALA A 104 7.91 -19.28 23.84
N ASN A 105 8.29 -18.18 23.19
CA ASN A 105 8.18 -16.83 23.75
C ASN A 105 8.13 -15.76 22.63
N PRO A 106 6.94 -15.44 22.10
CA PRO A 106 6.82 -14.58 20.93
C PRO A 106 7.20 -13.13 21.22
N ALA A 107 7.01 -12.67 22.46
CA ALA A 107 7.38 -11.30 22.86
C ALA A 107 8.90 -11.07 22.90
N LYS A 108 9.69 -12.13 23.16
CA LYS A 108 11.15 -12.06 23.19
C LYS A 108 11.78 -12.34 21.82
N TYR A 109 11.13 -13.20 21.03
CA TYR A 109 11.62 -13.64 19.73
C TYR A 109 10.57 -13.32 18.66
N PRO A 110 10.38 -12.04 18.31
CA PRO A 110 9.55 -11.69 17.16
C PRO A 110 10.19 -12.26 15.89
N LEU A 111 9.34 -12.64 14.94
CA LEU A 111 9.77 -12.96 13.59
C LEU A 111 10.20 -11.67 12.88
N ASN A 112 11.19 -11.74 11.98
CA ASN A 112 11.87 -10.55 11.45
C ASN A 112 11.37 -10.09 10.08
N CYS A 113 10.26 -10.66 9.60
CA CYS A 113 9.73 -10.45 8.26
C CYS A 113 8.51 -9.53 8.25
N ASP A 114 8.67 -8.25 8.59
CA ASP A 114 7.62 -7.20 8.52
C ASP A 114 6.16 -7.72 8.61
N GLU A 115 5.30 -7.43 7.63
CA GLU A 115 3.87 -7.82 7.66
C GLU A 115 3.61 -9.28 7.23
N TRP A 116 4.63 -10.03 6.80
CA TRP A 116 4.47 -11.36 6.19
C TRP A 116 5.20 -12.48 6.93
N ALA A 117 5.77 -12.15 8.08
CA ALA A 117 6.40 -13.10 8.99
C ALA A 117 5.46 -14.23 9.39
N GLU A 118 4.18 -13.91 9.65
CA GLU A 118 3.20 -14.92 10.01
C GLU A 118 2.95 -15.90 8.86
N TRP A 119 2.89 -15.39 7.62
CA TRP A 119 2.79 -16.21 6.42
C TRP A 119 4.00 -17.11 6.21
N ALA A 120 5.21 -16.61 6.45
CA ALA A 120 6.43 -17.41 6.26
C ALA A 120 6.62 -18.46 7.37
N GLY A 121 6.11 -18.18 8.58
CA GLY A 121 6.22 -19.05 9.74
C GLY A 121 5.18 -20.17 9.80
N ASP A 122 3.97 -19.94 9.29
CA ASP A 122 2.92 -20.96 9.13
C ASP A 122 3.15 -21.73 7.82
N VAL A 123 4.03 -22.74 7.90
CA VAL A 123 4.45 -23.56 6.76
C VAL A 123 3.56 -24.78 6.55
N THR A 124 2.68 -25.08 7.51
CA THR A 124 1.63 -26.09 7.38
C THR A 124 0.35 -25.53 6.78
N CYS A 125 0.15 -24.21 6.85
CA CYS A 125 -1.08 -23.50 6.51
C CYS A 125 -2.26 -23.97 7.37
N ASP A 126 -2.06 -23.98 8.69
CA ASP A 126 -3.11 -24.30 9.66
C ASP A 126 -3.55 -23.11 10.52
N GLU A 127 -3.13 -21.90 10.15
CA GLU A 127 -3.42 -20.62 10.83
C GLU A 127 -2.75 -20.49 12.21
N ALA A 128 -1.83 -21.39 12.56
CA ALA A 128 -1.02 -21.33 13.76
C ALA A 128 0.48 -21.35 13.41
N ILE A 129 1.29 -20.74 14.27
CA ILE A 129 2.75 -20.89 14.22
C ILE A 129 3.14 -21.68 15.45
N ASP A 130 3.35 -22.99 15.26
CA ASP A 130 3.56 -23.92 16.35
C ASP A 130 4.62 -25.00 16.06
N ILE A 131 4.61 -26.07 16.87
CA ILE A 131 5.59 -27.14 16.76
C ILE A 131 5.44 -27.98 15.47
N GLY A 132 4.25 -27.95 14.85
CA GLY A 132 3.99 -28.52 13.54
C GLY A 132 4.85 -27.85 12.48
N ASP A 133 4.89 -26.52 12.49
CA ASP A 133 5.73 -25.72 11.59
C ASP A 133 7.21 -26.01 11.79
N VAL A 134 7.67 -25.99 13.04
CA VAL A 134 9.07 -26.32 13.38
C VAL A 134 9.45 -27.69 12.84
N THR A 135 8.55 -28.67 13.00
CA THR A 135 8.80 -30.05 12.55
C THR A 135 8.86 -30.14 11.03
N LEU A 136 7.93 -29.50 10.33
CA LEU A 136 7.91 -29.51 8.87
C LEU A 136 9.11 -28.77 8.29
N LEU A 137 9.45 -27.60 8.85
CA LEU A 137 10.57 -26.77 8.43
C LEU A 137 11.93 -27.47 8.65
N LEU A 138 12.10 -28.14 9.79
CA LEU A 138 13.30 -28.94 10.06
C LEU A 138 13.46 -30.11 9.08
N ASN A 139 12.36 -30.81 8.78
CA ASN A 139 12.37 -31.91 7.81
C ASN A 139 12.61 -31.40 6.38
N HIS A 140 12.07 -30.23 6.04
CA HIS A 140 12.32 -29.55 4.76
C HIS A 140 13.80 -29.19 4.61
N TRP A 141 14.41 -28.56 5.62
CA TRP A 141 15.84 -28.26 5.60
C TRP A 141 16.70 -29.50 5.36
N ALA A 142 16.34 -30.63 5.98
CA ALA A 142 17.07 -31.89 5.81
C ALA A 142 16.82 -32.59 4.46
N ASN A 143 15.61 -32.52 3.91
CA ASN A 143 15.24 -33.11 2.63
C ASN A 143 14.08 -32.34 1.96
N PRO A 144 14.38 -31.26 1.23
CA PRO A 144 13.35 -30.34 0.74
C PRO A 144 12.45 -30.97 -0.32
N GLY A 145 12.96 -31.96 -1.08
CA GLY A 145 12.18 -32.67 -2.11
C GLY A 145 11.12 -33.63 -1.53
N LYS A 146 11.28 -34.06 -0.27
CA LYS A 146 10.33 -34.97 0.39
C LYS A 146 9.32 -34.21 1.28
N TYR A 147 9.72 -33.07 1.82
CA TYR A 147 8.94 -32.29 2.77
C TYR A 147 8.69 -30.89 2.20
N PRO A 148 7.80 -30.73 1.21
CA PRO A 148 7.47 -29.40 0.68
C PRO A 148 6.76 -28.55 1.74
N LEU A 149 7.06 -27.26 1.76
CA LEU A 149 6.37 -26.27 2.60
C LEU A 149 5.11 -25.76 1.91
N ASN A 150 4.12 -25.33 2.69
CA ASN A 150 2.84 -24.85 2.20
C ASN A 150 2.39 -23.59 2.95
N CYS A 151 2.90 -22.43 2.57
CA CYS A 151 2.47 -21.14 3.11
C CYS A 151 1.27 -20.59 2.31
N CYS A 152 0.09 -20.48 2.93
CA CYS A 152 -1.12 -20.05 2.23
C CYS A 152 -1.31 -18.53 2.23
N PRO A 153 -1.81 -17.93 1.13
CA PRO A 153 -2.13 -16.51 1.12
C PRO A 153 -3.23 -16.21 2.13
N SER A 154 -2.93 -15.31 3.08
CA SER A 154 -3.86 -14.81 4.09
C SER A 154 -4.92 -13.88 3.53
#